data_AF-O87102-F1
#
_entry.id   AF-O87102-F1
#
_cell.length_a   1.000
_cell.length_b   1.000
_cell.length_c   1.000
_cell.angle_alpha   90.00
_cell.angle_beta   90.00
_cell.angle_gamma   90.00
#
_symmetry.space_group_name_H-M   'P 1'
#
loop_
_entity.id
_entity.type
_entity.pdbx_description
1 polymer ?
#
loop_
_entity_poly.entity_id
_entity_poly.type
_entity_poly.pdbx_seq_one_letter_code
_entity_poly.pdbx_strand_id
1 'polypeptide(L)'
;VAYPDDELQVASTIVDVSNGKVIAQLGARHQSSNVSFGINQAVETNRDWGSTMKPITDYAPALEYGVYDSTATIVHDEPYNYPGTNTPVYNWDRGYFGNITLQYALQQSRNVPAVETLNKVGLNRAKTFLNGLGIDYPSIHYSNAISSNTTESDKKYGASSEKMAAAYAAFANGGTYYKPMYIHKVVFSDGSQKEFSNVGTRAMKETTAYMMTDMMKTVLSYGTGRNAYLAWLPQAGKTGTSNYTDEEIENHIKTSQFVAPDELFAGYTRKYSMAVWTGYSNRLTPLVGNGLTVAAKVYRSMMTYLSEGSNPEDWNIPEGLYRNGEFVFKNGARSTWSSPAPQQPPSTESSSSSSDSSTSQSSSTTPSTNNSTTTNPNNNTQQSNTTPDQQNQNPQPA
;
A
#
# COMPACT_ATOMS: atom_id res chain seq x y z
N VAL A 1 19.38 -3.35 9.31
CA VAL A 1 18.73 -2.57 8.23
C VAL A 1 19.71 -1.52 7.75
N ALA A 2 19.86 -1.31 6.44
CA ALA A 2 20.69 -0.23 5.91
C ALA A 2 19.86 1.07 5.83
N TYR A 3 20.36 2.14 6.44
CA TYR A 3 19.76 3.48 6.43
C TYR A 3 20.52 4.36 5.44
N PRO A 4 19.85 5.32 4.75
CA PRO A 4 20.52 6.22 3.81
C PRO A 4 21.46 7.21 4.52
N ASP A 5 21.16 7.58 5.75
CA ASP A 5 21.88 8.53 6.59
C ASP A 5 21.50 8.33 8.08
N ASP A 6 22.06 9.15 8.97
CA ASP A 6 21.80 9.06 10.41
C ASP A 6 20.59 9.90 10.87
N GLU A 7 20.11 10.81 10.03
CA GLU A 7 19.03 11.74 10.30
C GLU A 7 17.65 11.13 10.04
N LEU A 8 17.52 10.16 9.12
CA LEU A 8 16.27 9.46 8.85
C LEU A 8 15.73 8.83 10.13
N GLN A 9 14.52 9.23 10.53
CA GLN A 9 13.89 8.77 11.74
C GLN A 9 13.03 7.54 11.52
N VAL A 10 12.89 6.76 12.59
CA VAL A 10 12.01 5.60 12.68
C VAL A 10 11.29 5.66 14.01
N ALA A 11 9.98 5.44 14.00
CA ALA A 11 9.19 5.24 15.20
C ALA A 11 8.34 3.98 15.03
N SER A 12 8.31 3.12 16.04
CA SER A 12 7.51 1.90 15.99
C SER A 12 7.00 1.44 17.34
N THR A 13 5.91 0.70 17.31
CA THR A 13 5.33 0.02 18.48
C THR A 13 5.04 -1.43 18.12
N ILE A 14 5.35 -2.34 19.02
CA ILE A 14 5.05 -3.77 18.92
C ILE A 14 4.08 -4.14 20.05
N VAL A 15 2.96 -4.74 19.66
CA VAL A 15 1.86 -5.14 20.54
C VAL A 15 1.69 -6.66 20.51
N ASP A 16 1.53 -7.28 21.69
CA ASP A 16 0.99 -8.63 21.82
C ASP A 16 -0.51 -8.63 21.47
N VAL A 17 -0.86 -9.34 20.40
CA VAL A 17 -2.22 -9.28 19.84
C VAL A 17 -3.27 -9.91 20.75
N SER A 18 -2.86 -10.75 21.70
CA SER A 18 -3.78 -11.45 22.59
C SER A 18 -4.33 -10.60 23.72
N ASN A 19 -3.63 -9.50 24.06
CA ASN A 19 -3.89 -8.75 25.29
C ASN A 19 -3.52 -7.26 25.22
N GLY A 20 -3.09 -6.73 24.08
CA GLY A 20 -2.77 -5.31 23.89
C GLY A 20 -1.52 -4.80 24.62
N LYS A 21 -0.70 -5.68 25.20
CA LYS A 21 0.55 -5.27 25.86
C LYS A 21 1.53 -4.74 24.83
N VAL A 22 2.09 -3.57 25.10
CA VAL A 22 3.21 -3.02 24.32
C VAL A 22 4.49 -3.69 24.80
N ILE A 23 5.06 -4.56 23.97
CA ILE A 23 6.25 -5.35 24.33
C ILE A 23 7.56 -4.64 23.98
N ALA A 24 7.50 -3.72 23.02
CA ALA A 24 8.61 -2.86 22.63
C ALA A 24 8.08 -1.61 21.94
N GLN A 25 8.72 -0.46 22.19
CA GLN A 25 8.40 0.81 21.56
C GLN A 25 9.65 1.68 21.49
N LEU A 26 9.86 2.34 20.35
CA LEU A 26 10.96 3.28 20.16
C LEU A 26 10.50 4.41 19.24
N GLY A 27 10.75 5.66 19.65
CA GLY A 27 10.28 6.85 18.93
C GLY A 27 11.28 7.52 18.00
N ALA A 28 12.58 7.18 18.06
CA ALA A 28 13.61 7.85 17.26
C ALA A 28 14.85 6.96 17.07
N ARG A 29 15.66 7.26 16.05
CA ARG A 29 17.04 6.73 15.90
C ARG A 29 18.05 7.87 15.91
N HIS A 30 19.23 7.64 16.50
CA HIS A 30 20.34 8.60 16.56
C HIS A 30 19.94 10.02 17.00
N GLN A 31 18.95 10.14 17.88
CA GLN A 31 18.54 11.42 18.44
C GLN A 31 19.59 11.87 19.47
N SER A 32 20.34 12.92 19.12
CA SER A 32 21.48 13.43 19.90
C SER A 32 21.10 14.21 21.17
N SER A 33 19.81 14.52 21.36
CA SER A 33 19.32 15.24 22.54
C SER A 33 19.04 14.28 23.70
N ASN A 34 19.89 14.33 24.73
CA ASN A 34 19.66 13.59 25.98
C ASN A 34 18.72 14.35 26.92
N VAL A 35 17.43 14.35 26.59
CA VAL A 35 16.35 14.87 27.46
C VAL A 35 15.50 13.70 27.92
N SER A 36 15.44 13.46 29.22
CA SER A 36 14.58 12.42 29.80
C SER A 36 13.11 12.75 29.54
N PHE A 37 12.36 11.74 29.09
CA PHE A 37 10.93 11.86 28.75
C PHE A 37 10.61 12.99 27.75
N GLY A 38 11.51 13.21 26.79
CA GLY A 38 11.22 14.02 25.60
C GLY A 38 10.08 13.45 24.75
N ILE A 39 9.73 14.14 23.66
CA ILE A 39 8.67 13.71 22.75
C ILE A 39 8.98 12.31 22.21
N ASN A 40 8.03 11.39 22.38
CA ASN A 40 8.09 10.04 21.83
C ASN A 40 7.25 9.96 20.55
N GLN A 41 7.88 10.07 19.38
CA GLN A 41 7.18 10.05 18.09
C GLN A 41 6.36 8.76 17.85
N ALA A 42 6.63 7.67 18.58
CA ALA A 42 5.86 6.43 18.46
C ALA A 42 4.38 6.58 18.88
N VAL A 43 4.08 7.56 19.73
CA VAL A 43 2.74 7.83 20.26
C VAL A 43 2.12 9.12 19.71
N GLU A 44 2.89 9.96 19.02
CA GLU A 44 2.40 11.20 18.43
C GLU A 44 1.62 10.94 17.12
N THR A 45 0.58 11.74 16.89
CA THR A 45 -0.34 11.61 15.75
C THR A 45 -0.20 12.74 14.73
N ASN A 46 0.95 13.42 14.74
CA ASN A 46 1.28 14.57 13.89
C ASN A 46 1.84 14.18 12.51
N ARG A 47 1.84 12.89 12.16
CA ARG A 47 2.30 12.36 10.86
C ARG A 47 1.18 11.62 10.16
N ASP A 48 1.23 11.63 8.83
CA ASP A 48 0.23 10.94 8.02
C ASP A 48 0.60 9.46 7.85
N TRP A 49 -0.33 8.57 8.18
CA TRP A 49 -0.20 7.13 8.03
C TRP A 49 -0.65 6.59 6.66
N GLY A 50 -1.15 7.49 5.80
CA GLY A 50 -1.39 7.26 4.39
C GLY A 50 -2.20 5.98 4.11
N SER A 51 -1.76 5.20 3.14
CA SER A 51 -2.44 3.97 2.70
C SER A 51 -2.52 2.85 3.76
N THR A 52 -1.86 2.96 4.92
CA THR A 52 -2.14 2.01 6.03
C THR A 52 -3.50 2.25 6.69
N MET A 53 -4.18 3.36 6.38
CA MET A 53 -5.54 3.61 6.82
C MET A 53 -6.58 2.79 6.04
N LYS A 54 -6.33 2.47 4.76
CA LYS A 54 -7.33 1.82 3.89
C LYS A 54 -7.91 0.51 4.47
N PRO A 55 -7.10 -0.41 5.04
CA PRO A 55 -7.63 -1.62 5.65
C PRO A 55 -8.67 -1.34 6.74
N ILE A 56 -8.44 -0.35 7.59
CA ILE A 56 -9.25 -0.08 8.80
C ILE A 56 -10.34 0.97 8.57
N THR A 57 -10.18 1.86 7.60
CA THR A 57 -11.15 2.92 7.26
C THR A 57 -12.15 2.47 6.20
N ASP A 58 -11.72 1.68 5.22
CA ASP A 58 -12.52 1.40 4.02
C ASP A 58 -12.90 -0.07 3.91
N TYR A 59 -11.90 -0.96 3.80
CA TYR A 59 -12.13 -2.34 3.38
C TYR A 59 -12.70 -3.22 4.50
N ALA A 60 -12.18 -3.11 5.73
CA ALA A 60 -12.74 -3.83 6.86
C ALA A 60 -14.20 -3.45 7.14
N PRO A 61 -14.59 -2.17 7.25
CA PRO A 61 -16.00 -1.84 7.41
C PRO A 61 -16.86 -2.21 6.19
N ALA A 62 -16.32 -2.18 4.97
CA ALA A 62 -17.04 -2.64 3.78
C ALA A 62 -17.40 -4.14 3.85
N LEU A 63 -16.46 -4.98 4.27
CA LEU A 63 -16.70 -6.41 4.48
C LEU A 63 -17.63 -6.65 5.68
N GLU A 64 -17.45 -5.89 6.77
CA GLU A 64 -18.24 -6.01 8.00
C GLU A 64 -19.72 -5.71 7.78
N TYR A 65 -20.00 -4.64 7.03
CA TYR A 65 -21.35 -4.12 6.80
C TYR A 65 -21.99 -4.62 5.49
N GLY A 66 -21.37 -5.60 4.82
CA GLY A 66 -21.97 -6.27 3.65
C GLY A 66 -21.97 -5.42 2.38
N VAL A 67 -21.06 -4.46 2.27
CA VAL A 67 -20.78 -3.78 0.98
C VAL A 67 -20.12 -4.77 0.02
N TYR A 68 -19.21 -5.61 0.54
CA TYR A 68 -18.58 -6.70 -0.19
C TYR A 68 -18.74 -8.02 0.58
N ASP A 69 -18.94 -9.10 -0.17
CA ASP A 69 -19.16 -10.45 0.39
C ASP A 69 -18.07 -11.45 0.00
N SER A 70 -17.06 -11.02 -0.76
CA SER A 70 -15.90 -11.85 -1.11
C SER A 70 -14.65 -11.00 -1.35
N THR A 71 -13.48 -11.61 -1.23
CA THR A 71 -12.20 -10.99 -1.66
C THR A 71 -12.05 -10.96 -3.19
N ALA A 72 -12.91 -11.68 -3.91
CA ALA A 72 -12.99 -11.70 -5.38
C ALA A 72 -13.90 -10.60 -5.97
N THR A 73 -14.63 -9.85 -5.13
CA THR A 73 -15.57 -8.83 -5.60
C THR A 73 -14.86 -7.85 -6.52
N ILE A 74 -15.44 -7.59 -7.69
CA ILE A 74 -14.88 -6.63 -8.64
C ILE A 74 -15.14 -5.20 -8.15
N VAL A 75 -14.08 -4.40 -8.18
CA VAL A 75 -14.08 -2.96 -7.90
C VAL A 75 -13.50 -2.20 -9.09
N HIS A 76 -13.77 -0.90 -9.16
CA HIS A 76 -13.42 -0.08 -10.30
C HIS A 76 -12.22 0.81 -9.99
N ASP A 77 -11.10 0.59 -10.68
CA ASP A 77 -9.94 1.47 -10.66
C ASP A 77 -9.91 2.29 -11.96
N GLU A 78 -10.77 3.30 -12.05
CA GLU A 78 -10.96 4.18 -13.21
C GLU A 78 -10.98 5.66 -12.78
N PRO A 79 -10.91 6.66 -13.68
CA PRO A 79 -10.96 8.07 -13.30
C PRO A 79 -12.14 8.38 -12.38
N TYR A 80 -11.84 8.84 -11.16
CA TYR A 80 -12.81 9.05 -10.11
C TYR A 80 -12.50 10.34 -9.34
N ASN A 81 -13.53 11.08 -8.98
CA ASN A 81 -13.41 12.30 -8.18
C ASN A 81 -13.83 12.03 -6.73
N TYR A 82 -13.26 12.77 -5.79
CA TYR A 82 -13.76 12.77 -4.43
C TYR A 82 -15.28 13.08 -4.42
N PRO A 83 -16.09 12.32 -3.66
CA PRO A 83 -17.54 12.50 -3.72
C PRO A 83 -17.96 13.93 -3.41
N GLY A 84 -18.83 14.48 -4.25
CA GLY A 84 -19.34 15.85 -4.12
C GLY A 84 -18.38 16.94 -4.62
N THR A 85 -17.27 16.59 -5.27
CA THR A 85 -16.32 17.55 -5.83
C THR A 85 -15.92 17.19 -7.27
N ASN A 86 -15.18 18.09 -7.93
CA ASN A 86 -14.48 17.81 -9.19
C ASN A 86 -12.99 17.52 -8.98
N THR A 87 -12.57 17.29 -7.72
CA THR A 87 -11.18 17.01 -7.39
C THR A 87 -10.88 15.54 -7.66
N PRO A 88 -9.97 15.22 -8.59
CA PRO A 88 -9.66 13.83 -8.94
C PRO A 88 -8.94 13.12 -7.79
N VAL A 89 -9.26 11.83 -7.63
CA VAL A 89 -8.51 10.88 -6.80
C VAL A 89 -7.47 10.22 -7.69
N TYR A 90 -6.20 10.51 -7.48
CA TYR A 90 -5.12 9.87 -8.22
C TYR A 90 -4.56 8.66 -7.49
N ASN A 91 -4.28 7.60 -8.25
CA ASN A 91 -3.36 6.55 -7.83
C ASN A 91 -1.92 7.07 -7.81
N TRP A 92 -1.05 6.44 -7.02
CA TRP A 92 0.35 6.85 -6.89
C TRP A 92 1.13 6.82 -8.21
N ASP A 93 0.74 5.94 -9.14
CA ASP A 93 1.29 5.81 -10.49
C ASP A 93 0.53 6.61 -11.55
N ARG A 94 -0.52 7.36 -11.15
CA ARG A 94 -1.45 8.10 -12.03
C ARG A 94 -2.12 7.24 -13.13
N GLY A 95 -2.05 5.92 -13.01
CA GLY A 95 -2.68 4.97 -13.92
C GLY A 95 -3.95 4.35 -13.34
N TYR A 96 -4.63 3.57 -14.16
CA TYR A 96 -5.91 2.92 -13.86
C TYR A 96 -5.88 1.48 -14.37
N PHE A 97 -6.25 0.52 -13.53
CA PHE A 97 -6.30 -0.90 -13.89
C PHE A 97 -7.69 -1.37 -14.34
N GLY A 98 -8.71 -0.50 -14.31
CA GLY A 98 -10.08 -0.83 -14.65
C GLY A 98 -10.70 -1.79 -13.64
N ASN A 99 -11.41 -2.81 -14.14
CA ASN A 99 -12.09 -3.79 -13.32
C ASN A 99 -11.11 -4.79 -12.71
N ILE A 100 -10.92 -4.72 -11.40
CA ILE A 100 -10.00 -5.57 -10.64
C ILE A 100 -10.68 -6.19 -9.43
N THR A 101 -10.16 -7.28 -8.88
CA THR A 101 -10.67 -7.86 -7.64
C THR A 101 -10.35 -6.97 -6.43
N LEU A 102 -11.17 -7.04 -5.38
CA LEU A 102 -10.96 -6.35 -4.11
C LEU A 102 -9.59 -6.68 -3.52
N GLN A 103 -9.20 -7.96 -3.56
CA GLN A 103 -7.87 -8.42 -3.16
C GLN A 103 -6.76 -7.70 -3.93
N TYR A 104 -6.88 -7.57 -5.26
CA TYR A 104 -5.87 -6.92 -6.08
C TYR A 104 -5.81 -5.40 -5.86
N ALA A 105 -6.98 -4.76 -5.65
CA ALA A 105 -7.04 -3.35 -5.29
C ALA A 105 -6.28 -3.05 -3.99
N LEU A 106 -6.43 -3.90 -2.96
CA LEU A 106 -5.68 -3.78 -1.71
C LEU A 106 -4.19 -4.12 -1.91
N GLN A 107 -3.89 -5.19 -2.66
CA GLN A 107 -2.53 -5.65 -2.97
C GLN A 107 -1.68 -4.55 -3.61
N GLN A 108 -2.24 -3.84 -4.59
CA GLN A 108 -1.59 -2.76 -5.34
C GLN A 108 -1.87 -1.37 -4.76
N SER A 109 -2.54 -1.31 -3.60
CA SER A 109 -2.84 -0.09 -2.86
C SER A 109 -3.47 0.99 -3.73
N ARG A 110 -4.49 0.65 -4.52
CA ARG A 110 -5.21 1.63 -5.36
C ARG A 110 -5.97 2.63 -4.50
N ASN A 111 -5.89 3.92 -4.83
CA ASN A 111 -6.55 5.01 -4.10
C ASN A 111 -8.01 5.14 -4.54
N VAL A 112 -8.30 5.00 -5.83
CA VAL A 112 -9.67 5.13 -6.35
C VAL A 112 -10.63 4.12 -5.69
N PRO A 113 -10.38 2.80 -5.71
CA PRO A 113 -11.26 1.84 -5.05
C PRO A 113 -11.38 2.07 -3.53
N ALA A 114 -10.36 2.63 -2.88
CA ALA A 114 -10.41 2.92 -1.45
C ALA A 114 -11.41 4.06 -1.14
N VAL A 115 -11.30 5.19 -1.84
CA VAL A 115 -12.23 6.33 -1.68
C VAL A 115 -13.65 5.94 -2.09
N GLU A 116 -13.82 5.22 -3.20
CA GLU A 116 -15.13 4.71 -3.62
C GLU A 116 -15.73 3.75 -2.58
N THR A 117 -14.91 2.92 -1.95
CA THR A 117 -15.34 2.02 -0.87
C THR A 117 -15.78 2.79 0.37
N LEU A 118 -15.04 3.82 0.79
CA LEU A 118 -15.46 4.69 1.90
C LEU A 118 -16.81 5.36 1.62
N ASN A 119 -17.04 5.80 0.38
CA ASN A 119 -18.33 6.32 -0.05
C ASN A 119 -19.47 5.30 0.09
N LYS A 120 -19.24 4.04 -0.28
CA LYS A 120 -20.24 2.96 -0.11
C LYS A 120 -20.48 2.59 1.36
N VAL A 121 -19.43 2.61 2.19
CA VAL A 121 -19.53 2.37 3.65
C VAL A 121 -20.31 3.50 4.34
N GLY A 122 -20.06 4.74 3.92
CA GLY A 122 -20.57 5.95 4.53
C GLY A 122 -19.70 6.42 5.70
N LEU A 123 -19.39 7.72 5.72
CA LEU A 123 -18.49 8.38 6.68
C LEU A 123 -18.81 8.06 8.15
N ASN A 124 -20.09 8.11 8.54
CA ASN A 124 -20.49 7.84 9.93
C ASN A 124 -20.15 6.42 10.38
N ARG A 125 -20.44 5.41 9.55
CA ARG A 125 -20.16 4.01 9.89
C ARG A 125 -18.67 3.71 9.91
N ALA A 126 -17.90 4.34 9.00
CA ALA A 126 -16.44 4.26 9.01
C ALA A 126 -15.85 4.87 10.28
N LYS A 127 -16.31 6.06 10.70
CA LYS A 127 -15.88 6.69 11.97
C LYS A 127 -16.18 5.79 13.17
N THR A 128 -17.40 5.25 13.28
CA THR A 128 -17.77 4.33 14.36
C THR A 128 -16.91 3.07 14.36
N PHE A 129 -16.60 2.52 13.18
CA PHE A 129 -15.72 1.35 13.06
C PHE A 129 -14.30 1.66 13.54
N LEU A 130 -13.72 2.79 13.12
CA LEU A 130 -12.41 3.25 13.59
C LEU A 130 -12.38 3.49 15.10
N ASN A 131 -13.46 4.01 15.68
CA ASN A 131 -13.56 4.21 17.14
C ASN A 131 -13.48 2.88 17.89
N GLY A 132 -14.06 1.81 17.33
CA GLY A 132 -13.91 0.44 17.83
C GLY A 132 -12.46 -0.07 17.81
N LEU A 133 -11.59 0.55 17.02
CA LEU A 133 -10.15 0.27 16.91
C LEU A 133 -9.28 1.34 17.62
N GLY A 134 -9.88 2.24 18.40
CA GLY A 134 -9.17 3.27 19.16
C GLY A 134 -8.59 4.42 18.31
N ILE A 135 -9.07 4.59 17.08
CA ILE A 135 -8.72 5.72 16.20
C ILE A 135 -9.96 6.60 16.02
N ASP A 136 -9.76 7.92 16.05
CA ASP A 136 -10.86 8.87 15.86
C ASP A 136 -10.41 10.11 15.11
N TYR A 137 -11.39 10.88 14.65
CA TYR A 137 -11.26 12.20 14.04
C TYR A 137 -12.31 13.14 14.62
N PRO A 138 -12.04 14.46 14.71
CA PRO A 138 -13.07 15.44 15.05
C PRO A 138 -14.24 15.36 14.06
N SER A 139 -13.90 15.29 12.77
CA SER A 139 -14.78 15.01 11.65
C SER A 139 -14.03 14.17 10.64
N ILE A 140 -14.69 13.16 10.09
CA ILE A 140 -14.12 12.28 9.06
C ILE A 140 -14.54 12.80 7.68
N HIS A 141 -13.60 12.77 6.73
CA HIS A 141 -13.81 13.20 5.35
C HIS A 141 -13.37 12.11 4.38
N TYR A 142 -13.72 12.22 3.09
CA TYR A 142 -13.32 11.23 2.09
C TYR A 142 -11.81 11.14 1.86
N SER A 143 -11.07 12.22 2.14
CA SER A 143 -9.60 12.18 2.19
C SER A 143 -9.07 11.17 3.20
N ASN A 144 -9.82 10.90 4.28
CA ASN A 144 -9.39 9.96 5.32
C ASN A 144 -9.43 8.49 4.90
N ALA A 145 -9.97 8.16 3.72
CA ALA A 145 -9.80 6.83 3.13
C ALA A 145 -8.31 6.47 2.96
N ILE A 146 -7.49 7.46 2.61
CA ILE A 146 -6.09 7.25 2.24
C ILE A 146 -5.10 8.11 3.03
N SER A 147 -5.56 8.81 4.06
CA SER A 147 -4.77 9.72 4.89
C SER A 147 -5.25 9.68 6.33
N SER A 148 -4.33 9.69 7.30
CA SER A 148 -4.67 9.89 8.70
C SER A 148 -4.60 11.35 9.13
N ASN A 149 -4.30 12.27 8.22
CA ASN A 149 -4.18 13.68 8.55
C ASN A 149 -5.53 14.25 9.00
N THR A 150 -5.48 15.19 9.94
CA THR A 150 -6.67 15.77 10.56
C THR A 150 -6.45 17.24 10.89
N THR A 151 -7.54 17.98 11.02
CA THR A 151 -7.52 19.42 11.26
C THR A 151 -7.18 19.80 12.71
N GLU A 152 -7.37 18.87 13.67
CA GLU A 152 -7.07 19.09 15.08
C GLU A 152 -5.91 18.21 15.54
N SER A 153 -4.88 18.81 16.12
CA SER A 153 -3.62 18.16 16.51
C SER A 153 -3.64 17.52 17.91
N ASP A 154 -4.80 17.09 18.40
CA ASP A 154 -4.88 16.35 19.67
C ASP A 154 -4.39 14.90 19.45
N LYS A 155 -3.61 14.40 20.41
CA LYS A 155 -3.08 13.02 20.42
C LYS A 155 -4.16 11.95 20.31
N LYS A 156 -5.41 12.23 20.70
CA LYS A 156 -6.54 11.30 20.52
C LYS A 156 -6.98 11.16 19.06
N TYR A 157 -6.73 12.15 18.20
CA TYR A 157 -7.12 12.12 16.80
C TYR A 157 -5.97 11.68 15.89
N GLY A 158 -6.31 11.08 14.74
CA GLY A 158 -5.33 10.54 13.81
C GLY A 158 -4.62 9.29 14.32
N ALA A 159 -3.55 8.93 13.64
CA ALA A 159 -2.84 7.67 13.81
C ALA A 159 -1.40 7.87 14.30
N SER A 160 -0.92 6.92 15.09
CA SER A 160 0.45 6.82 15.59
C SER A 160 0.87 5.35 15.53
N SER A 161 2.16 5.05 15.72
CA SER A 161 2.61 3.65 15.67
C SER A 161 1.95 2.83 16.78
N GLU A 162 1.70 3.43 17.93
CA GLU A 162 0.95 2.83 19.03
C GLU A 162 -0.47 2.44 18.61
N LYS A 163 -1.22 3.39 18.05
CA LYS A 163 -2.62 3.15 17.64
C LYS A 163 -2.70 2.15 16.50
N MET A 164 -1.82 2.25 15.52
CA MET A 164 -1.84 1.40 14.34
C MET A 164 -1.43 -0.04 14.68
N ALA A 165 -0.47 -0.24 15.59
CA ALA A 165 -0.14 -1.57 16.08
C ALA A 165 -1.34 -2.21 16.81
N ALA A 166 -2.05 -1.46 17.65
CA ALA A 166 -3.25 -1.96 18.34
C ALA A 166 -4.44 -2.20 17.39
N ALA A 167 -4.66 -1.33 16.41
CA ALA A 167 -5.72 -1.50 15.42
C ALA A 167 -5.47 -2.74 14.55
N TYR A 168 -4.24 -2.96 14.08
CA TYR A 168 -3.88 -4.12 13.27
C TYR A 168 -3.85 -5.42 14.08
N ALA A 169 -3.60 -5.35 15.40
CA ALA A 169 -3.72 -6.49 16.28
C ALA A 169 -5.14 -7.09 16.29
N ALA A 170 -6.16 -6.27 16.08
CA ALA A 170 -7.54 -6.74 15.98
C ALA A 170 -7.75 -7.64 14.76
N PHE A 171 -7.05 -7.44 13.65
CA PHE A 171 -7.11 -8.40 12.53
C PHE A 171 -6.46 -9.73 12.90
N ALA A 172 -5.30 -9.67 13.56
CA ALA A 172 -4.52 -10.85 13.92
C ALA A 172 -5.28 -11.81 14.86
N ASN A 173 -6.05 -11.26 15.80
CA ASN A 173 -6.69 -12.01 16.88
C ASN A 173 -8.18 -12.35 16.64
N GLY A 174 -8.68 -12.18 15.41
CA GLY A 174 -10.07 -12.51 15.07
C GLY A 174 -11.09 -11.42 15.37
N GLY A 175 -10.66 -10.16 15.50
CA GLY A 175 -11.54 -8.99 15.50
C GLY A 175 -11.71 -8.31 16.85
N THR A 176 -10.82 -8.57 17.82
CA THR A 176 -10.89 -8.00 19.17
C THR A 176 -9.87 -6.88 19.34
N TYR A 177 -10.33 -5.68 19.67
CA TYR A 177 -9.46 -4.56 20.00
C TYR A 177 -9.07 -4.61 21.48
N TYR A 178 -7.79 -4.40 21.76
CA TYR A 178 -7.25 -4.18 23.10
C TYR A 178 -6.54 -2.83 23.14
N LYS A 179 -6.83 -2.00 24.15
CA LYS A 179 -6.15 -0.72 24.34
C LYS A 179 -4.65 -0.97 24.62
N PRO A 180 -3.70 -0.23 24.04
CA PRO A 180 -2.28 -0.36 24.39
C PRO A 180 -2.03 -0.28 25.91
N MET A 181 -1.32 -1.28 26.46
CA MET A 181 -0.94 -1.31 27.89
C MET A 181 0.57 -1.43 28.09
N TYR A 182 1.11 -0.54 28.93
CA TYR A 182 2.52 -0.48 29.32
C TYR A 182 2.78 -1.01 30.74
N ILE A 183 1.74 -0.99 31.59
CA ILE A 183 1.81 -1.44 32.98
C ILE A 183 0.79 -2.55 33.20
N HIS A 184 1.16 -3.56 33.99
CA HIS A 184 0.26 -4.65 34.38
C HIS A 184 0.03 -4.70 35.90
N LYS A 185 0.95 -4.13 36.68
CA LYS A 185 0.87 -4.08 38.14
C LYS A 185 1.63 -2.87 38.69
N VAL A 186 1.09 -2.26 39.73
CA VAL A 186 1.75 -1.25 40.56
C VAL A 186 1.73 -1.72 42.01
N VAL A 187 2.86 -1.61 42.71
CA VAL A 187 2.99 -1.86 44.15
C VAL A 187 3.28 -0.52 44.82
N PHE A 188 2.41 -0.11 45.74
CA PHE A 188 2.53 1.16 46.44
C PHE A 188 3.45 1.03 47.67
N SER A 189 3.90 2.16 48.21
CA SER A 189 4.82 2.21 49.35
C SER A 189 4.23 1.62 50.64
N ASP A 190 2.91 1.53 50.74
CA ASP A 190 2.20 0.90 51.86
C ASP A 190 2.05 -0.63 51.73
N GLY A 191 2.56 -1.22 50.65
CA GLY A 191 2.47 -2.65 50.35
C GLY A 191 1.19 -3.07 49.63
N SER A 192 0.23 -2.16 49.43
CA SER A 192 -0.95 -2.44 48.60
C SER A 192 -0.56 -2.59 47.13
N GLN A 193 -1.34 -3.36 46.38
CA GLN A 193 -1.08 -3.63 44.97
C GLN A 193 -2.33 -3.37 44.12
N LYS A 194 -2.10 -2.88 42.90
CA LYS A 194 -3.13 -2.73 41.87
C LYS A 194 -2.68 -3.42 40.59
N GLU A 195 -3.48 -4.39 40.15
CA GLU A 195 -3.31 -5.03 38.85
C GLU A 195 -4.18 -4.34 37.79
N PHE A 196 -3.68 -4.30 36.56
CA PHE A 196 -4.35 -3.69 35.42
C PHE A 196 -4.64 -4.79 34.40
N SER A 197 -5.91 -5.09 34.19
CA SER A 197 -6.38 -6.01 33.16
C SER A 197 -6.75 -5.24 31.89
N ASN A 198 -6.59 -5.88 30.74
CA ASN A 198 -7.00 -5.32 29.46
C ASN A 198 -8.24 -6.05 28.97
N VAL A 199 -9.41 -5.44 29.17
CA VAL A 199 -10.67 -5.99 28.67
C VAL A 199 -10.75 -5.67 27.18
N GLY A 200 -10.77 -6.71 26.35
CA GLY A 200 -10.91 -6.58 24.91
C GLY A 200 -12.36 -6.29 24.50
N THR A 201 -12.53 -5.51 23.44
CA THR A 201 -13.84 -5.20 22.84
C THR A 201 -13.87 -5.71 21.41
N ARG A 202 -14.94 -6.42 21.02
CA ARG A 202 -15.11 -6.86 19.63
C ARG A 202 -15.31 -5.65 18.72
N ALA A 203 -14.39 -5.44 17.80
CA ALA A 203 -14.41 -4.34 16.83
C ALA A 203 -14.94 -4.79 15.45
N MET A 204 -14.78 -6.07 15.10
CA MET A 204 -15.27 -6.66 13.85
C MET A 204 -15.56 -8.15 14.03
N LYS A 205 -16.29 -8.75 13.07
CA LYS A 205 -16.49 -10.20 13.02
C LYS A 205 -15.17 -10.92 12.73
N GLU A 206 -15.06 -12.15 13.21
CA GLU A 206 -13.94 -13.05 12.89
C GLU A 206 -13.83 -13.28 11.38
N THR A 207 -14.96 -13.37 10.68
CA THR A 207 -15.00 -13.46 9.21
C THR A 207 -14.37 -12.24 8.54
N THR A 208 -14.64 -11.03 9.04
CA THR A 208 -14.06 -9.79 8.52
C THR A 208 -12.54 -9.77 8.74
N ALA A 209 -12.10 -10.13 9.95
CA ALA A 209 -10.68 -10.20 10.30
C ALA A 209 -9.92 -11.22 9.42
N TYR A 210 -10.52 -12.38 9.16
CA TYR A 210 -9.93 -13.40 8.30
C TYR A 210 -9.81 -12.94 6.84
N MET A 211 -10.89 -12.39 6.26
CA MET A 211 -10.86 -11.89 4.87
C MET A 211 -9.85 -10.75 4.68
N MET A 212 -9.75 -9.83 5.64
CA MET A 212 -8.74 -8.77 5.62
C MET A 212 -7.31 -9.33 5.73
N THR A 213 -7.10 -10.30 6.62
CA THR A 213 -5.81 -11.00 6.76
C THR A 213 -5.42 -11.70 5.46
N ASP A 214 -6.36 -12.41 4.85
CA ASP A 214 -6.15 -13.14 3.59
C ASP A 214 -5.69 -12.21 2.46
N MET A 215 -6.39 -11.09 2.25
CA MET A 215 -5.98 -10.11 1.24
C MET A 215 -4.63 -9.46 1.57
N MET A 216 -4.39 -9.11 2.85
CA MET A 216 -3.15 -8.46 3.28
C MET A 216 -1.92 -9.40 3.27
N LYS A 217 -2.09 -10.73 3.30
CA LYS A 217 -0.99 -11.65 2.99
C LYS A 217 -0.49 -11.43 1.57
N THR A 218 -1.41 -11.21 0.61
CA THR A 218 -1.05 -11.01 -0.79
C THR A 218 -0.29 -9.70 -1.05
N VAL A 219 -0.49 -8.69 -0.19
CA VAL A 219 0.28 -7.44 -0.22
C VAL A 219 1.78 -7.73 -0.01
N LEU A 220 2.13 -8.69 0.84
CA LEU A 220 3.52 -9.08 1.07
C LEU A 220 4.04 -10.01 -0.03
N SER A 221 3.25 -10.98 -0.50
CA SER A 221 3.75 -11.95 -1.47
C SER A 221 3.90 -11.37 -2.88
N TYR A 222 2.94 -10.55 -3.32
CA TYR A 222 2.86 -10.07 -4.72
C TYR A 222 2.64 -8.56 -4.85
N GLY A 223 2.36 -7.86 -3.74
CA GLY A 223 2.02 -6.44 -3.74
C GLY A 223 3.14 -5.51 -3.28
N THR A 224 2.71 -4.34 -2.82
CA THR A 224 3.59 -3.24 -2.39
C THR A 224 4.45 -3.59 -1.16
N GLY A 225 4.02 -4.56 -0.34
CA GLY A 225 4.69 -4.96 0.90
C GLY A 225 5.83 -5.95 0.73
N ARG A 226 6.27 -6.24 -0.50
CA ARG A 226 7.22 -7.33 -0.78
C ARG A 226 8.56 -7.25 -0.07
N ASN A 227 9.02 -6.05 0.27
CA ASN A 227 10.23 -5.87 1.08
C ASN A 227 10.13 -6.46 2.50
N ALA A 228 8.91 -6.72 3.00
CA ALA A 228 8.65 -7.33 4.30
C ALA A 228 8.35 -8.83 4.25
N TYR A 229 8.28 -9.45 3.07
CA TYR A 229 7.94 -10.85 2.91
C TYR A 229 8.97 -11.78 3.56
N LEU A 230 8.47 -12.83 4.22
CA LEU A 230 9.25 -13.91 4.83
C LEU A 230 8.55 -15.22 4.48
N ALA A 231 9.17 -16.06 3.65
CA ALA A 231 8.52 -17.24 3.08
C ALA A 231 8.08 -18.29 4.13
N TRP A 232 8.75 -18.33 5.28
CA TRP A 232 8.49 -19.28 6.36
C TRP A 232 7.49 -18.77 7.42
N LEU A 233 7.09 -17.50 7.36
CA LEU A 233 6.27 -16.85 8.40
C LEU A 233 4.88 -16.51 7.85
N PRO A 234 3.79 -17.11 8.37
CA PRO A 234 2.44 -16.64 8.09
C PRO A 234 2.23 -15.26 8.74
N GLN A 235 2.17 -14.23 7.89
CA GLN A 235 1.97 -12.84 8.29
C GLN A 235 1.23 -12.06 7.22
N ALA A 236 0.58 -10.99 7.64
CA ALA A 236 -0.14 -10.05 6.79
C ALA A 236 0.30 -8.62 7.10
N GLY A 237 0.17 -7.71 6.15
CA GLY A 237 0.50 -6.31 6.40
C GLY A 237 0.20 -5.40 5.23
N LYS A 238 0.44 -4.11 5.45
CA LYS A 238 0.14 -3.04 4.51
C LYS A 238 1.20 -1.95 4.55
N THR A 239 1.60 -1.47 3.38
CA THR A 239 2.45 -0.27 3.23
C THR A 239 1.61 1.00 3.30
N GLY A 240 2.22 2.10 3.73
CA GLY A 240 1.67 3.44 3.62
C GLY A 240 2.71 4.40 3.09
N THR A 241 2.27 5.33 2.27
CA THR A 241 3.09 6.44 1.75
C THR A 241 2.21 7.67 1.81
N SER A 242 2.70 8.75 2.41
CA SER A 242 2.05 10.07 2.39
C SER A 242 2.57 10.90 1.20
N ASN A 243 1.90 12.00 0.88
CA ASN A 243 2.28 12.87 -0.22
C ASN A 243 2.57 14.30 0.27
N TYR A 244 3.33 15.04 -0.54
CA TYR A 244 3.45 16.48 -0.45
C TYR A 244 2.23 17.16 -1.11
N THR A 245 1.93 18.40 -0.69
CA THR A 245 1.02 19.26 -1.44
C THR A 245 1.70 19.77 -2.73
N ASP A 246 0.91 20.27 -3.68
CA ASP A 246 1.47 20.84 -4.92
C ASP A 246 2.43 22.01 -4.62
N GLU A 247 2.07 22.87 -3.67
CA GLU A 247 2.92 23.97 -3.20
C GLU A 247 4.27 23.47 -2.64
N GLU A 248 4.26 22.38 -1.86
CA GLU A 248 5.48 21.80 -1.31
C GLU A 248 6.36 21.20 -2.42
N ILE A 249 5.74 20.55 -3.41
CA ILE A 249 6.45 20.00 -4.58
C ILE A 249 7.13 21.13 -5.35
N GLU A 250 6.40 22.18 -5.70
CA GLU A 250 6.91 23.30 -6.51
C GLU A 250 8.02 24.09 -5.80
N ASN A 251 7.87 24.35 -4.49
CA ASN A 251 8.77 25.25 -3.76
C ASN A 251 9.93 24.55 -3.05
N HIS A 252 9.79 23.26 -2.70
CA HIS A 252 10.75 22.58 -1.82
C HIS A 252 11.36 21.32 -2.42
N ILE A 253 10.66 20.61 -3.30
CA ILE A 253 11.15 19.34 -3.86
C ILE A 253 12.02 19.58 -5.09
N LYS A 254 13.32 19.34 -4.94
CA LYS A 254 14.35 19.64 -5.95
C LYS A 254 14.79 18.42 -6.77
N THR A 255 13.95 17.39 -6.85
CA THR A 255 14.25 16.12 -7.54
C THR A 255 13.06 15.65 -8.35
N SER A 256 13.34 14.96 -9.46
CA SER A 256 12.33 14.30 -10.29
C SER A 256 12.09 12.84 -9.90
N GLN A 257 12.83 12.32 -8.91
CA GLN A 257 12.58 10.99 -8.36
C GLN A 257 11.25 10.95 -7.59
N PHE A 258 10.69 9.74 -7.43
CA PHE A 258 9.56 9.55 -6.53
C PHE A 258 9.98 9.85 -5.09
N VAL A 259 9.20 10.69 -4.40
CA VAL A 259 9.47 11.15 -3.04
C VAL A 259 8.22 11.14 -2.17
N ALA A 260 8.42 11.02 -0.86
CA ALA A 260 7.36 11.11 0.14
C ALA A 260 7.89 11.72 1.45
N PRO A 261 7.07 12.44 2.24
CA PRO A 261 7.44 12.89 3.57
C PRO A 261 7.44 11.74 4.60
N ASP A 262 6.55 10.77 4.43
CA ASP A 262 6.40 9.63 5.33
C ASP A 262 6.22 8.31 4.56
N GLU A 263 6.90 7.28 5.03
CA GLU A 263 6.75 5.90 4.55
C GLU A 263 6.55 4.98 5.75
N LEU A 264 5.60 4.05 5.61
CA LEU A 264 5.04 3.30 6.72
C LEU A 264 4.84 1.83 6.38
N PHE A 265 4.86 1.02 7.43
CA PHE A 265 4.48 -0.38 7.34
C PHE A 265 3.74 -0.80 8.60
N ALA A 266 2.55 -1.38 8.45
CA ALA A 266 1.81 -1.99 9.54
C ALA A 266 1.55 -3.46 9.20
N GLY A 267 2.03 -4.37 10.03
CA GLY A 267 1.88 -5.81 9.80
C GLY A 267 1.80 -6.59 11.08
N TYR A 268 1.43 -7.86 10.96
CA TYR A 268 1.20 -8.72 12.10
C TYR A 268 1.37 -10.20 11.74
N THR A 269 1.73 -10.96 12.77
CA THR A 269 1.60 -12.42 12.84
C THR A 269 0.41 -12.78 13.73
N ARG A 270 0.17 -14.07 13.99
CA ARG A 270 -0.81 -14.49 15.01
C ARG A 270 -0.45 -14.11 16.44
N LYS A 271 0.78 -13.66 16.72
CA LYS A 271 1.26 -13.33 18.08
C LYS A 271 1.53 -11.84 18.29
N TYR A 272 2.09 -11.17 17.30
CA TYR A 272 2.53 -9.78 17.43
C TYR A 272 2.02 -8.93 16.28
N SER A 273 1.67 -7.69 16.60
CA SER A 273 1.38 -6.64 15.62
C SER A 273 2.42 -5.52 15.78
N MET A 274 2.96 -5.04 14.67
CA MET A 274 3.94 -3.97 14.64
C MET A 274 3.57 -2.93 13.60
N ALA A 275 3.59 -1.67 14.00
CA ALA A 275 3.45 -0.54 13.10
C ALA A 275 4.72 0.30 13.13
N VAL A 276 5.20 0.69 11.96
CA VAL A 276 6.45 1.39 11.72
C VAL A 276 6.17 2.64 10.89
N TRP A 277 6.64 3.77 11.38
CA TRP A 277 6.72 5.03 10.64
C TRP A 277 8.19 5.36 10.36
N THR A 278 8.45 5.93 9.19
CA THR A 278 9.75 6.49 8.81
C THR A 278 9.56 7.83 8.11
N GLY A 279 10.52 8.72 8.30
CA GLY A 279 10.53 10.08 7.73
C GLY A 279 11.62 10.92 8.39
N TYR A 280 11.83 12.14 7.93
CA TYR A 280 12.75 13.08 8.57
C TYR A 280 11.99 14.00 9.51
N SER A 281 12.61 14.46 10.60
CA SER A 281 12.00 15.40 11.56
C SER A 281 11.38 16.63 10.88
N ASN A 282 12.11 17.22 9.91
CA ASN A 282 11.53 18.17 8.96
C ASN A 282 10.87 17.41 7.82
N ARG A 283 9.54 17.48 7.71
CA ARG A 283 8.81 16.79 6.65
C ARG A 283 9.22 17.22 5.24
N LEU A 284 9.78 18.42 5.06
CA LEU A 284 10.24 18.90 3.75
C LEU A 284 11.53 18.24 3.28
N THR A 285 12.20 17.45 4.12
CA THR A 285 13.28 16.56 3.70
C THR A 285 12.64 15.24 3.23
N PRO A 286 12.67 14.92 1.93
CA PRO A 286 11.96 13.77 1.40
C PRO A 286 12.68 12.46 1.64
N LEU A 287 11.89 11.39 1.82
CA LEU A 287 12.34 10.03 1.57
C LEU A 287 12.48 9.81 0.07
N VAL A 288 13.62 9.25 -0.35
CA VAL A 288 13.93 9.01 -1.76
C VAL A 288 14.59 7.63 -1.91
N GLY A 289 14.29 6.92 -3.01
CA GLY A 289 14.97 5.68 -3.38
C GLY A 289 14.97 4.62 -2.25
N ASN A 290 16.17 4.25 -1.77
CA ASN A 290 16.31 3.25 -0.71
C ASN A 290 15.66 3.66 0.63
N GLY A 291 15.49 4.95 0.90
CA GLY A 291 14.81 5.45 2.12
C GLY A 291 13.37 4.94 2.25
N LEU A 292 12.67 4.81 1.12
CA LEU A 292 11.29 4.29 1.04
C LEU A 292 11.19 2.79 1.36
N THR A 293 12.31 2.07 1.47
CA THR A 293 12.30 0.64 1.82
C THR A 293 12.51 0.40 3.31
N VAL A 294 12.85 1.44 4.08
CA VAL A 294 13.30 1.31 5.48
C VAL A 294 12.18 0.79 6.37
N ALA A 295 10.96 1.33 6.27
CA ALA A 295 9.82 0.91 7.11
C ALA A 295 9.57 -0.61 7.04
N ALA A 296 9.45 -1.14 5.83
CA ALA A 296 9.24 -2.56 5.58
C ALA A 296 10.43 -3.43 6.05
N LYS A 297 11.67 -2.96 5.86
CA LYS A 297 12.87 -3.69 6.29
C LYS A 297 13.02 -3.72 7.82
N VAL A 298 12.68 -2.64 8.51
CA VAL A 298 12.64 -2.58 9.99
C VAL A 298 11.62 -3.57 10.53
N TYR A 299 10.40 -3.55 9.99
CA TYR A 299 9.37 -4.52 10.32
C TYR A 299 9.86 -5.96 10.10
N ARG A 300 10.44 -6.25 8.92
CA ARG A 300 10.93 -7.59 8.58
C ARG A 300 11.98 -8.09 9.58
N SER A 301 12.96 -7.25 9.89
CA SER A 301 14.02 -7.60 10.84
C SER A 301 13.46 -7.91 12.24
N MET A 302 12.53 -7.08 12.74
CA MET A 302 11.95 -7.30 14.06
C MET A 302 11.05 -8.52 14.11
N MET A 303 10.22 -8.74 13.07
CA MET A 303 9.35 -9.91 13.01
C MET A 303 10.11 -11.22 12.79
N THR A 304 11.24 -11.20 12.08
CA THR A 304 12.18 -12.34 12.06
C THR A 304 12.63 -12.66 13.47
N TYR A 305 13.20 -11.69 14.20
CA TYR A 305 13.69 -11.88 15.56
C TYR A 305 12.62 -12.44 16.52
N LEU A 306 11.40 -11.89 16.45
CA LEU A 306 10.29 -12.31 17.31
C LEU A 306 9.71 -13.69 16.97
N SER A 307 9.97 -14.22 15.77
CA SER A 307 9.27 -15.40 15.26
C SER A 307 10.19 -16.56 14.87
N GLU A 308 11.49 -16.35 14.62
CA GLU A 308 12.41 -17.36 14.07
C GLU A 308 12.65 -18.56 15.00
N GLY A 309 12.56 -18.35 16.32
CA GLY A 309 12.67 -19.41 17.32
C GLY A 309 11.34 -20.13 17.62
N SER A 310 10.26 -19.77 16.93
CA SER A 310 8.92 -20.34 17.15
C SER A 310 8.49 -21.26 16.01
N ASN A 311 7.45 -22.06 16.20
CA ASN A 311 6.72 -22.71 15.12
C ASN A 311 5.45 -21.89 14.82
N PRO A 312 5.53 -20.87 13.95
CA PRO A 312 4.39 -19.98 13.71
C PRO A 312 3.27 -20.73 12.99
N GLU A 313 2.08 -20.71 13.57
CA GLU A 313 0.87 -21.26 12.94
C GLU A 313 0.24 -20.24 11.99
N ASP A 314 -0.43 -20.75 10.95
CA ASP A 314 -1.28 -19.94 10.10
C ASP A 314 -2.70 -19.77 10.72
N TRP A 315 -3.49 -18.84 10.17
CA TRP A 315 -4.90 -18.64 10.50
C TRP A 315 -5.77 -19.72 9.84
N ASN A 316 -6.67 -20.29 10.61
CA ASN A 316 -7.70 -21.20 10.11
C ASN A 316 -8.90 -20.40 9.58
N ILE A 317 -9.52 -20.85 8.49
CA ILE A 317 -10.74 -20.23 7.97
C ILE A 317 -11.87 -20.40 9.01
N PRO A 318 -12.49 -19.31 9.49
CA PRO A 318 -13.55 -19.39 10.48
C PRO A 318 -14.88 -19.85 9.84
N GLU A 319 -15.82 -20.27 10.68
CA GLU A 319 -17.18 -20.56 10.25
C GLU A 319 -17.82 -19.34 9.56
N GLY A 320 -18.67 -19.60 8.56
CA GLY A 320 -19.33 -18.56 7.78
C GLY A 320 -18.57 -18.12 6.53
N LEU A 321 -17.36 -18.64 6.30
CA LEU A 321 -16.57 -18.44 5.09
C LEU A 321 -16.24 -19.76 4.40
N TYR A 322 -16.01 -19.69 3.09
CA TYR A 322 -15.41 -20.78 2.32
C TYR A 322 -14.34 -20.26 1.35
N ARG A 323 -13.38 -21.12 1.03
CA ARG A 323 -12.28 -20.88 0.08
C ARG A 323 -12.69 -21.35 -1.31
N ASN A 324 -12.44 -20.55 -2.35
CA ASN A 324 -12.48 -20.99 -3.73
C ASN A 324 -11.29 -20.38 -4.50
N GLY A 325 -10.34 -21.23 -4.88
CA GLY A 325 -9.06 -20.80 -5.44
C GLY A 325 -8.31 -19.88 -4.48
N GLU A 326 -7.87 -18.72 -4.99
CA GLU A 326 -7.12 -17.71 -4.24
C GLU A 326 -8.00 -16.76 -3.42
N PHE A 327 -9.33 -16.94 -3.43
CA PHE A 327 -10.27 -15.99 -2.82
C PHE A 327 -11.13 -16.63 -1.73
N VAL A 328 -11.67 -15.77 -0.87
CA VAL A 328 -12.57 -16.13 0.24
C VAL A 328 -13.92 -15.49 0.03
N PHE A 329 -14.97 -16.24 0.33
CA PHE A 329 -16.36 -15.86 0.14
C PHE A 329 -17.13 -16.09 1.44
N LYS A 330 -18.08 -15.20 1.76
CA LYS A 330 -19.09 -15.50 2.78
C LYS A 330 -20.02 -16.62 2.31
N ASN A 331 -20.50 -17.44 3.23
CA ASN A 331 -21.51 -18.45 2.93
C ASN A 331 -22.74 -17.81 2.28
N GLY A 332 -23.22 -18.37 1.17
CA GLY A 332 -24.33 -17.83 0.38
C GLY A 332 -23.95 -16.73 -0.63
N ALA A 333 -22.70 -16.23 -0.62
CA ALA A 333 -22.23 -15.33 -1.67
C ALA A 333 -22.13 -16.09 -3.00
N ARG A 334 -22.65 -15.49 -4.08
CA ARG A 334 -22.50 -16.04 -5.44
C ARG A 334 -21.01 -15.99 -5.81
N SER A 335 -20.44 -17.14 -6.18
CA SER A 335 -19.11 -17.17 -6.78
C SER A 335 -19.23 -16.58 -8.19
N THR A 336 -18.95 -15.29 -8.34
CA THR A 336 -18.87 -14.62 -9.66
C THR A 336 -17.56 -14.92 -10.37
N TRP A 337 -16.63 -15.60 -9.70
CA TRP A 337 -15.34 -16.00 -10.24
C TRP A 337 -15.37 -17.45 -10.71
N SER A 338 -15.50 -17.66 -12.02
CA SER A 338 -15.16 -18.92 -12.66
C SER A 338 -13.67 -18.93 -13.00
N SER A 339 -12.92 -19.92 -12.54
CA SER A 339 -11.53 -20.14 -12.98
C SER A 339 -11.47 -20.05 -14.51
N PRO A 340 -10.52 -19.29 -15.11
CA PRO A 340 -10.28 -19.38 -16.54
C PRO A 340 -10.00 -20.84 -16.89
N ALA A 341 -10.73 -21.39 -17.87
CA ALA A 341 -10.41 -22.71 -18.40
C ALA A 341 -8.94 -22.70 -18.89
N PRO A 342 -8.17 -23.79 -18.72
CA PRO A 342 -6.83 -23.86 -19.28
C PRO A 342 -6.93 -23.58 -20.78
N GLN A 343 -6.30 -22.50 -21.25
CA GLN A 343 -6.13 -22.27 -22.68
C GLN A 343 -5.34 -23.48 -23.21
N GLN A 344 -5.98 -24.30 -24.06
CA GLN A 344 -5.24 -25.28 -24.83
C GLN A 344 -4.16 -24.54 -25.62
N PRO A 345 -2.91 -25.05 -25.65
CA PRO A 345 -1.90 -24.47 -26.53
C PRO A 345 -2.43 -24.51 -27.96
N PRO A 346 -2.19 -23.46 -28.78
CA PRO A 346 -2.62 -23.46 -30.16
C PRO A 346 -2.03 -24.68 -30.86
N SER A 347 -2.90 -25.50 -31.43
CA SER A 347 -2.53 -26.60 -32.31
C SER A 347 -1.75 -26.01 -33.48
N THR A 348 -0.48 -26.35 -33.58
CA THR A 348 0.33 -26.13 -34.77
C THR A 348 -0.24 -26.98 -35.90
N GLU A 349 -1.04 -26.37 -36.77
CA GLU A 349 -1.34 -26.94 -38.08
C GLU A 349 -0.02 -27.06 -38.84
N SER A 350 0.39 -28.32 -39.03
CA SER A 350 1.49 -28.68 -39.91
C SER A 350 0.93 -28.71 -41.33
N SER A 351 1.25 -27.69 -42.13
CA SER A 351 0.99 -27.72 -43.56
C SER A 351 1.99 -28.67 -44.23
N SER A 352 1.55 -29.90 -44.47
CA SER A 352 2.23 -30.85 -45.34
C SER A 352 2.18 -30.34 -46.78
N SER A 353 3.35 -30.05 -47.37
CA SER A 353 3.49 -29.74 -48.79
C SER A 353 3.26 -30.99 -49.64
N SER A 354 2.13 -31.05 -50.33
CA SER A 354 1.92 -31.96 -51.46
C SER A 354 2.23 -31.22 -52.76
N SER A 355 3.30 -31.65 -53.40
CA SER A 355 3.67 -31.37 -54.78
C SER A 355 2.58 -31.88 -55.73
N ASP A 356 2.10 -31.01 -56.62
CA ASP A 356 1.49 -31.48 -57.86
C ASP A 356 1.93 -30.65 -59.06
N SER A 357 2.29 -31.40 -60.08
CA SER A 357 2.97 -31.02 -61.30
C SER A 357 2.07 -30.30 -62.30
N SER A 358 2.67 -29.35 -63.01
CA SER A 358 2.16 -28.64 -64.17
C SER A 358 1.71 -29.53 -65.33
N THR A 359 0.57 -29.21 -65.92
CA THR A 359 0.29 -29.45 -67.34
C THR A 359 -0.22 -28.16 -68.00
N SER A 360 0.55 -27.71 -68.97
CA SER A 360 0.30 -26.55 -69.82
C SER A 360 -0.78 -26.82 -70.86
N GLN A 361 -1.62 -25.84 -71.15
CA GLN A 361 -2.11 -25.64 -72.52
C GLN A 361 -2.26 -24.14 -72.82
N SER A 362 -1.59 -23.77 -73.90
CA SER A 362 -1.41 -22.44 -74.48
C SER A 362 -2.48 -22.14 -75.52
N SER A 363 -2.95 -20.90 -75.57
CA SER A 363 -3.37 -20.27 -76.83
C SER A 363 -3.10 -18.77 -76.80
N SER A 364 -2.28 -18.36 -77.76
CA SER A 364 -1.73 -17.05 -78.09
C SER A 364 -2.72 -16.10 -78.77
N THR A 365 -2.61 -14.79 -78.51
CA THR A 365 -2.50 -13.72 -79.53
C THR A 365 -2.16 -12.36 -78.89
N THR A 366 -1.04 -11.77 -79.30
CA THR A 366 -0.54 -10.39 -79.13
C THR A 366 -0.94 -9.54 -80.37
N PRO A 367 -0.54 -8.25 -80.53
CA PRO A 367 -0.23 -7.17 -79.56
C PRO A 367 -0.89 -5.81 -79.94
N SER A 368 -0.75 -4.79 -79.09
CA SER A 368 -0.70 -3.40 -79.55
C SER A 368 0.22 -2.58 -78.63
N THR A 369 1.37 -2.22 -79.18
CA THR A 369 2.35 -1.26 -78.69
C THR A 369 1.87 0.17 -78.92
N ASN A 370 2.13 1.08 -77.96
CA ASN A 370 2.88 2.29 -78.28
C ASN A 370 3.55 2.94 -77.05
N ASN A 371 4.85 3.16 -77.24
CA ASN A 371 5.80 3.93 -76.43
C ASN A 371 5.35 5.40 -76.33
N SER A 372 5.72 6.16 -75.27
CA SER A 372 7.00 6.89 -75.17
C SER A 372 7.19 7.38 -73.72
N THR A 373 8.28 7.08 -72.99
CA THR A 373 9.59 7.79 -72.93
C THR A 373 9.45 9.30 -72.72
N THR A 374 10.13 10.01 -71.81
CA THR A 374 11.50 9.90 -71.27
C THR A 374 11.66 10.99 -70.17
N THR A 375 12.34 10.73 -69.04
CA THR A 375 13.67 11.25 -68.61
C THR A 375 13.68 12.27 -67.46
N ASN A 376 14.26 11.81 -66.34
CA ASN A 376 15.12 12.51 -65.36
C ASN A 376 16.35 13.17 -66.07
N PRO A 377 17.28 13.98 -65.48
CA PRO A 377 17.67 14.09 -64.05
C PRO A 377 18.25 15.47 -63.57
N ASN A 378 18.81 15.47 -62.35
CA ASN A 378 19.97 16.23 -61.81
C ASN A 378 19.78 17.70 -61.34
N ASN A 379 20.02 17.99 -60.05
CA ASN A 379 21.30 18.29 -59.34
C ASN A 379 21.85 19.70 -59.63
N ASN A 380 21.98 20.55 -58.59
CA ASN A 380 23.25 20.93 -57.93
C ASN A 380 23.20 22.29 -57.17
N THR A 381 23.58 22.22 -55.89
CA THR A 381 24.58 23.05 -55.14
C THR A 381 24.71 24.57 -55.37
N GLN A 382 24.80 25.36 -54.28
CA GLN A 382 26.06 25.92 -53.68
C GLN A 382 25.70 26.93 -52.55
N GLN A 383 26.23 26.77 -51.32
CA GLN A 383 27.43 27.44 -50.72
C GLN A 383 27.21 28.94 -50.39
N SER A 384 27.72 29.59 -49.34
CA SER A 384 28.72 29.31 -48.28
C SER A 384 28.81 30.57 -47.37
N ASN A 385 29.17 30.43 -46.08
CA ASN A 385 30.34 31.05 -45.37
C ASN A 385 29.87 32.01 -44.24
N THR A 386 30.51 32.25 -43.08
CA THR A 386 31.71 31.76 -42.33
C THR A 386 31.69 32.39 -40.91
N THR A 387 32.22 31.68 -39.92
CA THR A 387 32.69 32.07 -38.54
C THR A 387 34.03 32.85 -38.60
N PRO A 388 34.84 33.16 -37.53
CA PRO A 388 34.77 32.95 -36.04
C PRO A 388 35.33 34.10 -35.13
N ASP A 389 35.24 33.92 -33.79
CA ASP A 389 36.30 34.11 -32.73
C ASP A 389 35.66 34.38 -31.34
N GLN A 390 35.74 33.50 -30.33
CA GLN A 390 36.81 33.22 -29.33
C GLN A 390 37.19 34.37 -28.35
N GLN A 391 36.82 34.26 -27.06
CA GLN A 391 37.73 34.06 -25.89
C GLN A 391 37.08 34.35 -24.51
N ASN A 392 37.11 33.32 -23.65
CA ASN A 392 37.56 33.25 -22.25
C ASN A 392 37.52 34.49 -21.32
N GLN A 393 36.88 34.38 -20.14
CA GLN A 393 37.51 34.40 -18.78
C GLN A 393 36.47 34.51 -17.64
N ASN A 394 36.65 33.69 -16.61
CA ASN A 394 36.18 33.84 -15.21
C ASN A 394 37.46 34.21 -14.38
N PRO A 395 37.43 34.87 -13.19
CA PRO A 395 36.65 34.46 -12.00
C PRO A 395 36.12 35.60 -11.05
N GLN A 396 35.27 35.17 -10.09
CA GLN A 396 34.87 35.69 -8.74
C GLN A 396 35.75 36.74 -8.01
N PRO A 397 35.37 37.28 -6.81
CA PRO A 397 34.05 37.51 -6.16
C PRO A 397 33.93 38.90 -5.45
N ALA A 398 32.75 39.21 -4.90
CA ALA A 398 32.55 40.04 -3.70
C ALA A 398 31.25 39.62 -2.99
#